data_AF-A0A2H9N7U4-F1
#
_entry.id   AF-A0A2H9N7U4-F1
#
_cell.length_a   1.000
_cell.length_b   1.000
_cell.length_c   1.000
_cell.angle_alpha   90.00
_cell.angle_beta   90.00
_cell.angle_gamma   90.00
#
_symmetry.space_group_name_H-M   'P 1'
#
loop_
_entity.id
_entity.type
_entity.pdbx_description
1 polymer ?
#
loop_
_entity_poly.entity_id
_entity_poly.type
_entity_poly.pdbx_seq_one_letter_code
_entity_poly.pdbx_strand_id
1 'polypeptide(L)'
;MSITKIKKRDGRIVDFDSSRIKDAIHKAFIAVELKDGERAGSITKEVVKLLEEKFVDRIPSVEDAQDLVIEVLRKNGYEKVAAEYQNYRSKKDEIRELRGKLGIVDPKLTVNALEVLNRRYLLKDEMERIVETPAQLFMRVAEATAKIDEKYRGEPKESEKIFYDMMTRLEFIPNSPTLFNAGTEIGQLSACFVLPVGDSLESIFDAVKNMALIEKSGGGVGFDFSKLRPNGDIVKSTKGVASGPVSFMRVFDTSTEVIKAGGKRRGAMMGILRVDHPDIIEFITSKQKSEFLSNFNISVAITDNFMKILEEDEEYWLINPRNKEKVRTLKAKNVWNLIAKSAWESGDPGVIFIDEINRHNPTPEIGRIEATNPCITSDAWIMTEDGPRQVKELCGKKFTAIVNNKKWESSENGFFSTGTKPVYQLKTREGFELRLTKDHPVMKVKRITRYKMEREWVNAETLKTGDKIVLNNHRSLNGWKGNYSEREGYLNGLLLGDGTIKKDKVILSSWGDGKGSKAVRSLAFAYAETLPHRSNFNGWMRVKGRKEYRMSMGYFKKLA
;
A
#
# COMPACT_ATOMS: atom_id res chain seq x y z
N MET A 1 25.68 43.52 12.15
CA MET A 1 26.52 42.32 12.38
C MET A 1 25.73 41.12 11.85
N SER A 2 26.35 40.18 11.14
CA SER A 2 25.62 39.01 10.62
C SER A 2 25.31 38.02 11.73
N ILE A 3 24.06 37.55 11.85
CA ILE A 3 23.71 36.54 12.85
C ILE A 3 24.30 35.19 12.45
N THR A 4 25.14 34.63 13.33
CA THR A 4 25.80 33.32 13.12
C THR A 4 25.23 32.23 14.03
N LYS A 5 24.55 32.59 15.12
CA LYS A 5 24.05 31.65 16.13
C LYS A 5 22.59 31.93 16.49
N ILE A 6 21.88 30.89 16.94
CA ILE A 6 20.51 30.98 17.45
C ILE A 6 20.32 30.05 18.66
N LYS A 7 19.57 30.53 19.66
CA LYS A 7 19.26 29.76 20.88
C LYS A 7 17.98 28.95 20.68
N LYS A 8 18.09 27.62 20.78
CA LYS A 8 16.94 26.69 20.74
C LYS A 8 16.17 26.73 22.06
N ARG A 9 14.92 26.23 22.01
CA ARG A 9 14.01 26.17 23.16
C ARG A 9 14.50 25.27 24.31
N ASP A 10 15.42 24.34 24.02
CA ASP A 10 16.10 23.48 25.00
C ASP A 10 17.37 24.12 25.59
N GLY A 11 17.62 25.41 25.29
CA GLY A 11 18.77 26.16 25.77
C GLY A 11 20.03 26.01 24.91
N ARG A 12 20.09 25.05 23.98
CA ARG A 12 21.27 24.83 23.13
C ARG A 12 21.48 25.99 22.14
N ILE A 13 22.73 26.36 21.94
CA ILE A 13 23.14 27.33 20.92
C ILE A 13 23.62 26.57 19.69
N VAL A 14 23.03 26.85 18.53
CA VAL A 14 23.37 26.22 17.25
C VAL A 14 23.67 27.28 16.18
N ASP A 15 24.24 26.85 15.06
CA ASP A 15 24.41 27.71 13.89
C ASP A 15 23.07 28.21 13.35
N PHE A 16 23.05 29.49 12.98
CA PHE A 16 21.88 30.10 12.37
C PHE A 16 21.76 29.68 10.91
N ASP A 17 20.57 29.20 10.54
CA ASP A 17 20.25 28.76 9.19
C ASP A 17 18.96 29.44 8.73
N SER A 18 19.10 30.41 7.83
CA SER A 18 17.98 31.19 7.29
C SER A 18 17.05 30.35 6.40
N SER A 19 17.50 29.21 5.86
CA SER A 19 16.64 28.34 5.04
C SER A 19 15.47 27.76 5.83
N ARG A 20 15.65 27.54 7.14
CA ARG A 20 14.59 27.05 8.03
C ARG A 20 13.44 28.05 8.19
N ILE A 21 13.76 29.34 8.25
CA ILE A 21 12.76 30.42 8.30
C ILE A 21 12.00 30.46 6.97
N LYS A 22 12.74 30.39 5.85
CA LYS A 22 12.17 30.35 4.51
C LYS A 22 11.19 29.19 4.32
N ASP A 23 11.57 27.98 4.74
CA ASP A 23 10.73 26.79 4.62
C ASP A 23 9.47 26.88 5.47
N ALA A 24 9.56 27.45 6.67
CA ALA A 24 8.42 27.64 7.56
C ALA A 24 7.42 28.65 6.97
N ILE A 25 7.92 29.78 6.46
CA ILE A 25 7.11 30.79 5.76
C ILE A 25 6.48 30.17 4.51
N HIS A 26 7.27 29.46 3.70
CA HIS A 26 6.80 28.84 2.46
C HIS A 26 5.65 27.86 2.69
N LYS A 27 5.73 27.03 3.75
CA LYS A 27 4.64 26.13 4.13
C LYS A 27 3.36 26.86 4.52
N ALA A 28 3.47 28.00 5.22
CA ALA A 28 2.30 28.82 5.56
C ALA A 28 1.67 29.45 4.31
N PHE A 29 2.47 29.89 3.33
CA PHE A 29 1.97 30.39 2.04
C PHE A 29 1.22 29.32 1.25
N ILE A 30 1.76 28.09 1.19
CA ILE A 30 1.09 26.95 0.54
C ILE A 30 -0.23 26.63 1.23
N ALA A 31 -0.24 26.62 2.57
CA ALA A 31 -1.41 26.25 3.37
C ALA A 31 -2.61 27.20 3.18
N VAL A 32 -2.36 28.47 2.81
CA VAL A 32 -3.42 29.44 2.48
C VAL A 32 -3.66 29.63 0.98
N GLU A 33 -3.16 28.69 0.16
CA GLU A 33 -3.30 28.67 -1.31
C GLU A 33 -2.70 29.90 -2.05
N LEU A 34 -1.78 30.62 -1.41
CA LEU A 34 -1.01 31.68 -2.05
C LEU A 34 0.24 31.05 -2.70
N LYS A 35 0.17 30.77 -4.02
CA LYS A 35 1.27 30.17 -4.83
C LYS A 35 2.46 31.13 -5.04
N ASP A 36 3.13 31.58 -3.98
CA ASP A 36 4.24 32.56 -4.04
C ASP A 36 5.51 32.10 -3.29
N GLY A 37 6.16 31.03 -3.79
CA GLY A 37 7.42 30.54 -3.25
C GLY A 37 8.59 31.53 -3.32
N GLU A 38 8.58 32.45 -4.28
CA GLU A 38 9.60 33.51 -4.38
C GLU A 38 9.45 34.59 -3.30
N ARG A 39 8.23 34.87 -2.83
CA ARG A 39 7.96 35.87 -1.80
C ARG A 39 8.34 35.41 -0.40
N ALA A 40 8.32 34.10 -0.14
CA ALA A 40 8.89 33.55 1.08
C ALA A 40 10.37 33.92 1.23
N GLY A 41 11.12 33.97 0.12
CA GLY A 41 12.51 34.40 0.10
C GLY A 41 12.70 35.88 0.45
N SER A 42 11.85 36.78 -0.07
CA SER A 42 11.93 38.21 0.25
C SER A 42 11.55 38.50 1.70
N ILE A 43 10.49 37.86 2.20
CA ILE A 43 10.08 37.97 3.61
C ILE A 43 11.17 37.42 4.53
N THR A 44 11.80 36.29 4.18
CA THR A 44 12.92 35.76 4.97
C THR A 44 14.07 36.75 5.05
N LYS A 45 14.43 37.42 3.94
CA LYS A 45 15.47 38.46 3.95
C LYS A 45 15.11 39.62 4.87
N GLU A 46 13.85 40.08 4.86
CA GLU A 46 13.39 41.15 5.76
C GLU A 46 13.42 40.72 7.23
N VAL A 47 12.99 39.49 7.54
CA VAL A 47 13.05 38.91 8.89
C VAL A 47 14.50 38.80 9.37
N VAL A 48 15.41 38.32 8.54
CA VAL A 48 16.84 38.21 8.88
C VAL A 48 17.44 39.59 9.15
N LYS A 49 17.12 40.59 8.31
CA LYS A 49 17.57 41.97 8.50
C LYS A 49 17.08 42.55 9.83
N LEU A 50 15.79 42.37 10.15
CA LEU A 50 15.22 42.84 11.42
C LEU A 50 15.77 42.10 12.64
N LEU A 51 16.09 40.81 12.48
CA LEU A 51 16.79 40.05 13.51
C LEU A 51 18.19 40.65 13.75
N GLU A 52 18.95 40.95 12.70
CA GLU A 52 20.29 41.55 12.80
C GLU A 52 20.27 42.96 13.42
N GLU A 53 19.20 43.73 13.16
CA GLU A 53 19.00 45.07 13.73
C GLU A 53 18.56 45.03 15.21
N LYS A 54 17.65 44.11 15.60
CA LYS A 54 17.13 44.02 16.97
C LYS A 54 18.05 43.26 17.94
N PHE A 55 18.97 42.43 17.44
CA PHE A 55 19.78 41.50 18.24
C PHE A 55 21.28 41.70 18.01
N VAL A 56 21.76 42.94 18.17
CA VAL A 56 23.17 43.32 18.00
C VAL A 56 24.06 42.74 19.10
N ASP A 57 23.61 42.81 20.36
CA ASP A 57 24.41 42.46 21.55
C ASP A 57 24.01 41.13 22.21
N ARG A 58 23.08 40.37 21.61
CA ARG A 58 22.59 39.11 22.17
C ARG A 58 22.16 38.11 21.11
N ILE A 59 22.29 36.82 21.40
CA ILE A 59 21.87 35.74 20.49
C ILE A 59 20.33 35.63 20.50
N PRO A 60 19.64 35.75 19.36
CA PRO A 60 18.19 35.59 19.30
C PRO A 60 17.76 34.15 19.61
N SER A 61 16.58 34.00 20.20
CA SER A 61 15.94 32.69 20.38
C SER A 61 15.09 32.30 19.18
N VAL A 62 14.69 31.03 19.13
CA VAL A 62 13.71 30.55 18.14
C VAL A 62 12.37 31.29 18.27
N GLU A 63 11.96 31.72 19.46
CA GLU A 63 10.71 32.47 19.63
C GLU A 63 10.83 33.88 19.08
N ASP A 64 11.94 34.56 19.34
CA ASP A 64 12.22 35.89 18.79
C ASP A 64 12.15 35.89 17.26
N ALA A 65 12.71 34.86 16.62
CA ALA A 65 12.63 34.68 15.17
C ALA A 65 11.19 34.42 14.70
N GLN A 66 10.41 33.61 15.42
CA GLN A 66 9.02 33.33 15.05
C GLN A 66 8.10 34.54 15.21
N ASP A 67 8.30 35.35 16.26
CA ASP A 67 7.52 36.56 16.49
C ASP A 67 7.79 37.59 15.38
N LEU A 68 9.06 37.75 14.98
CA LEU A 68 9.44 38.61 13.86
C LEU A 68 8.88 38.13 12.53
N VAL A 69 8.79 36.82 12.28
CA VAL A 69 8.13 36.28 11.08
C VAL A 69 6.66 36.73 11.03
N ILE A 70 5.93 36.66 12.14
CA ILE A 70 4.52 37.07 12.21
C ILE A 70 4.39 38.58 12.00
N GLU A 71 5.25 39.38 12.64
CA GLU A 71 5.29 40.84 12.49
C GLU A 71 5.48 41.25 11.02
N VAL A 72 6.47 40.66 10.34
CA VAL A 72 6.80 40.96 8.95
C VAL A 72 5.69 40.51 8.00
N LEU A 73 5.08 39.33 8.24
CA LEU A 73 3.96 38.85 7.44
C LEU A 73 2.76 39.81 7.50
N ARG A 74 2.41 40.29 8.70
CA ARG A 74 1.31 41.26 8.88
C ARG A 74 1.62 42.60 8.22
N LYS A 75 2.84 43.13 8.45
CA LYS A 75 3.29 44.40 7.86
C LYS A 75 3.24 44.40 6.33
N ASN A 76 3.52 43.25 5.71
CA ASN A 76 3.45 43.08 4.26
C ASN A 76 2.03 42.72 3.75
N GLY A 77 0.99 42.82 4.59
CA GLY A 77 -0.40 42.58 4.21
C GLY A 77 -0.80 41.11 4.10
N TYR A 78 0.04 40.17 4.59
CA TYR A 78 -0.22 38.74 4.54
C TYR A 78 -0.94 38.23 5.80
N GLU A 79 -2.05 38.85 6.18
CA GLU A 79 -2.78 38.51 7.41
C GLU A 79 -3.22 37.03 7.47
N LYS A 80 -3.69 36.48 6.35
CA LYS A 80 -4.07 35.06 6.29
C LYS A 80 -2.88 34.12 6.50
N VAL A 81 -1.71 34.46 5.94
CA VAL A 81 -0.48 33.66 6.11
C VAL A 81 0.02 33.77 7.54
N ALA A 82 -0.02 34.97 8.13
CA ALA A 82 0.36 35.20 9.52
C ALA A 82 -0.52 34.38 10.48
N ALA A 83 -1.84 34.37 10.25
CA ALA A 83 -2.78 33.56 11.02
C ALA A 83 -2.51 32.05 10.89
N GLU A 84 -2.24 31.55 9.68
CA GLU A 84 -1.93 30.13 9.47
C GLU A 84 -0.58 29.73 10.08
N TYR A 85 0.43 30.60 9.96
CA TYR A 85 1.72 30.41 10.61
C TYR A 85 1.58 30.36 12.14
N GLN A 86 0.76 31.25 12.72
CA GLN A 86 0.46 31.28 14.14
C GLN A 86 -0.32 30.02 14.58
N ASN A 87 -1.32 29.59 13.82
CA ASN A 87 -2.07 28.34 14.08
C ASN A 87 -1.15 27.11 14.05
N TYR A 88 -0.24 27.04 13.06
CA TYR A 88 0.73 25.95 12.97
C TYR A 88 1.69 25.92 14.16
N ARG A 89 2.16 27.09 14.62
CA ARG A 89 2.96 27.23 15.84
C ARG A 89 2.21 26.72 17.06
N SER A 90 0.98 27.19 17.29
CA SER A 90 0.14 26.77 18.42
C SER A 90 -0.11 25.26 18.43
N LYS A 91 -0.47 24.65 17.29
CA LYS A 91 -0.62 23.18 17.18
C LYS A 91 0.68 22.43 17.49
N LYS A 92 1.83 22.96 17.07
CA LYS A 92 3.15 22.37 17.37
C LYS A 92 3.52 22.50 18.84
N ASP A 93 3.00 23.50 19.54
CA ASP A 93 3.25 23.71 20.96
C ASP A 93 2.34 22.81 21.80
N GLU A 94 1.07 22.66 21.42
CA GLU A 94 0.14 21.67 22.00
C GLU A 94 0.68 20.23 21.86
N ILE A 95 1.16 19.84 20.67
CA ILE A 95 1.78 18.52 20.45
C ILE A 95 3.04 18.34 21.32
N ARG A 96 3.78 19.41 21.59
CA ARG A 96 4.98 19.35 22.44
C ARG A 96 4.62 19.25 23.91
N GLU A 97 3.61 19.99 24.36
CA GLU A 97 3.08 19.89 25.72
C GLU A 97 2.53 18.48 25.98
N LEU A 98 1.80 17.91 25.01
CA LEU A 98 1.34 16.52 25.05
C LEU A 98 2.52 15.54 25.11
N ARG A 99 3.56 15.72 24.28
CA ARG A 99 4.78 14.89 24.33
C ARG A 99 5.50 14.98 25.67
N GLY A 100 5.57 16.18 26.26
CA GLY A 100 6.15 16.42 27.57
C GLY A 100 5.36 15.77 28.70
N LYS A 101 4.03 15.91 28.70
CA LYS A 101 3.12 15.22 29.65
C LYS A 101 3.20 13.69 29.55
N LEU A 102 3.50 13.17 28.35
CA LEU A 102 3.67 11.75 28.08
C LEU A 102 5.11 11.24 28.28
N GLY A 103 6.05 12.08 28.74
CA GLY A 103 7.45 11.68 28.97
C GLY A 103 8.24 11.28 27.71
N ILE A 104 7.77 11.67 26.52
CA ILE A 104 8.35 11.25 25.23
C ILE A 104 9.53 12.18 24.89
N VAL A 105 10.75 11.74 25.21
CA VAL A 105 11.98 12.47 24.84
C VAL A 105 12.45 12.09 23.42
N ASP A 106 12.20 10.87 22.98
CA ASP A 106 12.27 10.36 21.60
C ASP A 106 11.45 9.04 21.54
N PRO A 107 10.85 8.63 20.40
CA PRO A 107 11.13 9.06 19.03
C PRO A 107 10.09 10.01 18.42
N LYS A 108 10.46 10.71 17.33
CA LYS A 108 9.56 11.58 16.55
C LYS A 108 8.53 10.79 15.73
N LEU A 109 7.58 10.16 16.43
CA LEU A 109 6.46 9.46 15.81
C LEU A 109 5.37 10.43 15.34
N THR A 110 4.67 10.05 14.26
CA THR A 110 3.48 10.76 13.77
C THR A 110 2.30 10.51 14.70
N VAL A 111 1.28 11.39 14.66
CA VAL A 111 0.05 11.21 15.46
C VAL A 111 -0.63 9.86 15.13
N ASN A 112 -0.67 9.47 13.86
CA ASN A 112 -1.22 8.17 13.47
C ASN A 112 -0.41 6.99 14.03
N ALA A 113 0.92 7.08 14.05
CA ALA A 113 1.76 6.05 14.63
C ALA A 113 1.51 5.91 16.14
N LEU A 114 1.38 7.05 16.84
CA LEU A 114 1.03 7.07 18.25
C LEU A 114 -0.35 6.43 18.50
N GLU A 115 -1.35 6.73 17.66
CA GLU A 115 -2.68 6.14 17.78
C GLU A 115 -2.68 4.62 17.54
N VAL A 116 -1.92 4.14 16.57
CA VAL A 116 -1.77 2.70 16.30
C VAL A 116 -1.06 1.99 17.46
N LEU A 117 0.00 2.60 18.00
CA LEU A 117 0.72 2.06 19.16
C LEU A 117 -0.22 1.98 20.37
N ASN A 118 -0.94 3.07 20.65
CA ASN A 118 -1.92 3.19 21.72
C ASN A 118 -3.01 2.10 21.65
N ARG A 119 -3.55 1.86 20.45
CA ARG A 119 -4.62 0.88 20.27
C ARG A 119 -4.16 -0.57 20.35
N ARG A 120 -2.97 -0.89 19.82
CA ARG A 120 -2.60 -2.28 19.52
C ARG A 120 -1.30 -2.77 20.17
N TYR A 121 -0.32 -1.90 20.40
CA TYR A 121 1.05 -2.33 20.71
C TYR A 121 1.49 -2.09 22.14
N LEU A 122 1.13 -0.95 22.73
CA LEU A 122 1.53 -0.62 24.10
C LEU A 122 0.89 -1.61 25.08
N LEU A 123 1.67 -2.04 26.07
CA LEU A 123 1.18 -2.92 27.11
C LEU A 123 0.06 -2.25 27.92
N LYS A 124 -0.90 -3.07 28.33
CA LYS A 124 -2.05 -2.67 29.15
C LYS A 124 -2.11 -3.53 30.41
N ASP A 125 -2.57 -2.94 31.51
CA ASP A 125 -2.88 -3.67 32.72
C ASP A 125 -4.24 -4.38 32.62
N GLU A 126 -4.63 -5.09 33.70
CA GLU A 126 -5.91 -5.81 33.80
C GLU A 126 -7.14 -4.90 33.71
N MET A 127 -6.97 -3.58 33.94
CA MET A 127 -8.01 -2.56 33.80
C MET A 127 -7.99 -1.90 32.42
N GLU A 128 -7.27 -2.49 31.46
CA GLU A 128 -7.03 -2.00 30.09
C GLU A 128 -6.34 -0.63 29.99
N ARG A 129 -5.69 -0.17 31.06
CA ARG A 129 -4.95 1.09 31.06
C ARG A 129 -3.55 0.86 30.52
N ILE A 130 -3.08 1.80 29.71
CA ILE A 130 -1.76 1.71 29.09
C ILE A 130 -0.67 1.97 30.13
N VAL A 131 0.28 1.04 30.24
CA VAL A 131 1.36 1.06 31.24
C VAL A 131 2.74 1.25 30.61
N GLU A 132 2.80 1.48 29.31
CA GLU A 132 4.04 1.58 28.55
C GLU A 132 3.99 2.74 27.55
N THR A 133 5.08 3.49 27.43
CA THR A 133 5.29 4.51 26.39
C THR A 133 5.96 3.90 25.15
N PRO A 134 5.89 4.54 23.96
CA PRO A 134 6.60 4.07 22.78
C PRO A 134 8.11 3.85 22.97
N ALA A 135 8.76 4.70 23.78
CA ALA A 135 10.17 4.56 24.11
C ALA A 135 10.41 3.31 24.97
N GLN A 136 9.58 3.08 25.98
CA GLN A 136 9.66 1.89 26.82
C GLN A 136 9.37 0.62 26.02
N LEU A 137 8.45 0.66 25.05
CA LEU A 137 8.21 -0.45 24.12
C LEU A 137 9.47 -0.81 23.32
N PHE A 138 10.15 0.18 22.73
CA PHE A 138 11.39 -0.09 22.00
C PHE A 138 12.51 -0.57 22.91
N MET A 139 12.58 -0.06 24.14
CA MET A 139 13.56 -0.52 25.12
C MET A 139 13.32 -1.99 25.50
N ARG A 140 12.08 -2.35 25.85
CA ARG A 140 11.69 -3.73 26.17
C ARG A 140 12.03 -4.69 25.03
N VAL A 141 11.73 -4.31 23.79
CA VAL A 141 12.02 -5.14 22.61
C VAL A 141 13.52 -5.31 22.41
N ALA A 142 14.29 -4.22 22.53
CA ALA A 142 15.74 -4.24 22.37
C ALA A 142 16.41 -5.11 23.44
N GLU A 143 16.06 -4.91 24.71
CA GLU A 143 16.58 -5.69 25.84
C GLU A 143 16.27 -7.18 25.68
N ALA A 144 15.02 -7.52 25.40
CA ALA A 144 14.59 -8.90 25.29
C ALA A 144 15.27 -9.66 24.14
N THR A 145 15.53 -8.97 23.02
CA THR A 145 16.17 -9.58 21.85
C THR A 145 17.69 -9.65 21.99
N ALA A 146 18.31 -8.64 22.62
CA ALA A 146 19.76 -8.60 22.85
C ALA A 146 20.24 -9.58 23.93
N LYS A 147 19.37 -9.95 24.88
CA LYS A 147 19.71 -10.88 25.98
C LYS A 147 20.34 -12.20 25.52
N ILE A 148 20.01 -12.68 24.32
CA ILE A 148 20.54 -13.95 23.82
C ILE A 148 22.06 -13.90 23.55
N ASP A 149 22.63 -12.71 23.38
CA ASP A 149 24.05 -12.53 23.05
C ASP A 149 24.98 -12.97 24.19
N GLU A 150 24.48 -13.01 25.44
CA GLU A 150 25.13 -13.67 26.58
C GLU A 150 25.58 -15.10 26.23
N LYS A 151 24.82 -15.80 25.39
CA LYS A 151 25.09 -17.19 24.99
C LYS A 151 25.99 -17.31 23.76
N TYR A 152 26.08 -16.28 22.91
CA TYR A 152 26.73 -16.35 21.59
C TYR A 152 27.98 -15.46 21.45
N ARG A 153 28.62 -15.10 22.57
CA ARG A 153 29.85 -14.28 22.66
C ARG A 153 29.70 -12.80 22.27
N GLY A 154 28.47 -12.27 22.22
CA GLY A 154 28.22 -10.84 22.06
C GLY A 154 28.11 -10.14 23.42
N GLU A 155 28.14 -8.80 23.42
CA GLU A 155 27.79 -8.00 24.60
C GLU A 155 26.32 -7.56 24.50
N PRO A 156 25.39 -8.09 25.33
CA PRO A 156 23.98 -7.73 25.25
C PRO A 156 23.71 -6.24 25.36
N LYS A 157 24.50 -5.51 26.17
CA LYS A 157 24.31 -4.07 26.35
C LYS A 157 24.68 -3.26 25.12
N GLU A 158 25.67 -3.73 24.35
CA GLU A 158 25.99 -3.12 23.06
C GLU A 158 24.87 -3.38 22.04
N SER A 159 24.41 -4.62 21.92
CA SER A 159 23.31 -4.99 21.01
C SER A 159 21.99 -4.33 21.37
N GLU A 160 21.64 -4.26 22.65
CA GLU A 160 20.45 -3.56 23.17
C GLU A 160 20.46 -2.10 22.72
N LYS A 161 21.60 -1.41 22.90
CA LYS A 161 21.76 -0.02 22.47
C LYS A 161 21.57 0.11 20.96
N ILE A 162 22.21 -0.75 20.16
CA ILE A 162 22.09 -0.74 18.70
C ILE A 162 20.64 -0.93 18.26
N PHE A 163 19.94 -1.92 18.81
CA PHE A 163 18.56 -2.24 18.45
C PHE A 163 17.59 -1.11 18.85
N TYR A 164 17.74 -0.57 20.06
CA TYR A 164 16.96 0.57 20.53
C TYR A 164 17.12 1.79 19.62
N ASP A 165 18.37 2.10 19.28
CA ASP A 165 18.74 3.20 18.40
C ASP A 165 18.16 3.04 16.98
N MET A 166 18.25 1.85 16.39
CA MET A 166 17.67 1.55 15.07
C MET A 166 16.14 1.72 15.07
N MET A 167 15.46 1.26 16.13
CA MET A 167 14.00 1.39 16.26
C MET A 167 13.57 2.82 16.50
N THR A 168 14.25 3.57 17.36
CA THR A 168 13.92 4.98 17.63
C THR A 168 14.19 5.89 16.43
N ARG A 169 15.23 5.59 15.63
CA ARG A 169 15.50 6.27 14.35
C ARG A 169 14.65 5.79 13.19
N LEU A 170 13.81 4.75 13.39
CA LEU A 170 12.98 4.10 12.38
C LEU A 170 13.78 3.53 11.19
N GLU A 171 15.06 3.20 11.42
CA GLU A 171 15.92 2.52 10.43
C GLU A 171 15.46 1.08 10.23
N PHE A 172 14.99 0.45 11.30
CA PHE A 172 14.42 -0.88 11.30
C PHE A 172 13.32 -0.98 12.36
N ILE A 173 12.21 -1.64 12.03
CA ILE A 173 11.14 -1.97 12.96
C ILE A 173 10.82 -3.46 12.78
N PRO A 174 10.90 -4.28 13.84
CA PRO A 174 10.60 -5.70 13.72
C PRO A 174 9.11 -5.93 13.46
N ASN A 175 8.74 -7.17 13.14
CA ASN A 175 7.35 -7.55 12.88
C ASN A 175 6.44 -7.26 14.09
N SER A 176 5.12 -7.28 13.87
CA SER A 176 4.18 -6.96 14.95
C SER A 176 4.28 -7.90 16.17
N PRO A 177 4.38 -9.24 16.03
CA PRO A 177 4.53 -10.12 17.18
C PRO A 177 5.76 -9.84 18.03
N THR A 178 6.89 -9.48 17.41
CA THR A 178 8.08 -9.04 18.17
C THR A 178 7.77 -7.80 19.02
N LEU A 179 7.13 -6.78 18.45
CA LEU A 179 6.74 -5.58 19.21
C LEU A 179 5.73 -5.88 20.33
N PHE A 180 4.78 -6.78 20.09
CA PHE A 180 3.76 -7.18 21.05
C PHE A 180 4.31 -8.02 22.21
N ASN A 181 5.23 -8.93 21.91
CA ASN A 181 5.51 -10.07 22.78
C ASN A 181 6.97 -10.16 23.27
N ALA A 182 7.91 -9.40 22.70
CA ALA A 182 9.28 -9.39 23.21
C ALA A 182 9.29 -8.88 24.66
N GLY A 183 9.91 -9.62 25.57
CA GLY A 183 9.93 -9.27 26.99
C GLY A 183 8.59 -9.43 27.72
N THR A 184 7.61 -10.12 27.14
CA THR A 184 6.37 -10.52 27.82
C THR A 184 6.32 -12.03 28.02
N GLU A 185 5.40 -12.52 28.85
CA GLU A 185 5.22 -13.96 29.10
C GLU A 185 4.83 -14.75 27.83
N ILE A 186 4.21 -14.11 26.84
CA ILE A 186 3.78 -14.78 25.59
C ILE A 186 5.00 -15.17 24.75
N GLY A 187 6.02 -14.31 24.67
CA GLY A 187 7.31 -14.62 24.04
C GLY A 187 7.32 -14.97 22.54
N GLN A 188 6.18 -14.93 21.85
CA GLN A 188 6.09 -15.26 20.43
C GLN A 188 6.57 -14.10 19.54
N LEU A 189 7.78 -14.19 19.01
CA LEU A 189 8.36 -13.16 18.14
C LEU A 189 8.07 -13.42 16.64
N SER A 190 7.86 -14.68 16.27
CA SER A 190 7.58 -15.08 14.89
C SER A 190 6.11 -14.91 14.53
N ALA A 191 5.85 -14.44 13.31
CA ALA A 191 4.49 -14.11 12.86
C ALA A 191 3.86 -15.13 11.92
N CYS A 192 4.67 -15.94 11.24
CA CYS A 192 4.22 -16.81 10.16
C CYS A 192 4.74 -18.22 10.40
N PHE A 193 3.84 -19.19 10.31
CA PHE A 193 4.13 -20.59 10.55
C PHE A 193 3.56 -21.43 9.42
N VAL A 194 4.15 -22.60 9.22
CA VAL A 194 3.60 -23.63 8.33
C VAL A 194 3.51 -24.91 9.12
N LEU A 195 2.34 -25.54 9.13
CA LEU A 195 2.12 -26.79 9.84
C LEU A 195 1.86 -27.93 8.84
N PRO A 196 2.47 -29.12 9.05
CA PRO A 196 2.18 -30.28 8.22
C PRO A 196 0.79 -30.83 8.56
N VAL A 197 0.07 -31.30 7.55
CA VAL A 197 -1.21 -32.00 7.70
C VAL A 197 -1.06 -33.40 7.10
N GLY A 198 -1.02 -34.42 7.96
CA GLY A 198 -0.94 -35.83 7.57
C GLY A 198 -2.32 -36.46 7.34
N ASP A 199 -2.35 -37.60 6.64
CA ASP A 199 -3.57 -38.35 6.30
C ASP A 199 -4.08 -39.25 7.45
N SER A 200 -4.23 -38.68 8.65
CA SER A 200 -4.88 -39.32 9.80
C SER A 200 -5.64 -38.28 10.64
N LEU A 201 -6.64 -38.72 11.40
CA LEU A 201 -7.40 -37.81 12.27
C LEU A 201 -6.50 -37.20 13.35
N GLU A 202 -5.59 -37.99 13.92
CA GLU A 202 -4.62 -37.55 14.91
C GLU A 202 -3.78 -36.40 14.35
N SER A 203 -3.19 -36.58 13.16
CA SER A 203 -2.37 -35.53 12.54
C SER A 203 -3.17 -34.27 12.18
N ILE A 204 -4.40 -34.44 11.68
CA ILE A 204 -5.29 -33.32 11.36
C ILE A 204 -5.60 -32.50 12.62
N PHE A 205 -6.02 -33.16 13.70
CA PHE A 205 -6.39 -32.48 14.94
C PHE A 205 -5.19 -31.97 15.73
N ASP A 206 -4.01 -32.59 15.61
CA ASP A 206 -2.75 -32.03 16.10
C ASP A 206 -2.40 -30.72 15.36
N ALA A 207 -2.60 -30.67 14.05
CA ALA A 207 -2.41 -29.43 13.27
C ALA A 207 -3.41 -28.34 13.70
N VAL A 208 -4.68 -28.67 13.93
CA VAL A 208 -5.69 -27.73 14.47
C VAL A 208 -5.31 -27.24 15.86
N LYS A 209 -4.87 -28.13 16.75
CA LYS A 209 -4.40 -27.77 18.11
C LYS A 209 -3.21 -26.82 18.04
N ASN A 210 -2.19 -27.14 17.25
CA ASN A 210 -0.99 -26.32 17.12
C ASN A 210 -1.31 -24.97 16.48
N MET A 211 -2.16 -24.95 15.46
CA MET A 211 -2.69 -23.72 14.88
C MET A 211 -3.35 -22.86 15.96
N ALA A 212 -4.22 -23.44 16.78
CA ALA A 212 -4.93 -22.69 17.82
C ALA A 212 -3.97 -22.00 18.82
N LEU A 213 -2.89 -22.70 19.20
CA LEU A 213 -1.84 -22.15 20.06
C LEU A 213 -1.06 -21.02 19.37
N ILE A 214 -0.75 -21.17 18.08
CA ILE A 214 -0.07 -20.15 17.31
C ILE A 214 -0.94 -18.90 17.14
N GLU A 215 -2.21 -19.07 16.77
CA GLU A 215 -3.16 -17.97 16.57
C GLU A 215 -3.47 -17.23 17.86
N LYS A 216 -3.54 -17.93 19.01
CA LYS A 216 -3.64 -17.32 20.35
C LYS A 216 -2.53 -16.28 20.58
N SER A 217 -1.33 -16.54 20.06
CA SER A 217 -0.18 -15.63 20.17
C SER A 217 -0.08 -14.58 19.05
N GLY A 218 -1.04 -14.55 18.12
CA GLY A 218 -1.11 -13.58 17.02
C GLY A 218 -0.39 -14.00 15.72
N GLY A 219 -0.01 -15.28 15.60
CA GLY A 219 0.60 -15.84 14.40
C GLY A 219 -0.43 -16.23 13.32
N GLY A 220 -0.03 -16.19 12.06
CA GLY A 220 -0.77 -16.77 10.93
C GLY A 220 -0.17 -18.11 10.50
N VAL A 221 -0.99 -18.99 9.94
CA VAL A 221 -0.59 -20.39 9.67
C VAL A 221 -0.92 -20.81 8.24
N GLY A 222 0.08 -21.36 7.54
CA GLY A 222 -0.07 -22.01 6.25
C GLY A 222 -0.16 -23.53 6.39
N PHE A 223 -0.91 -24.17 5.49
CA PHE A 223 -1.13 -25.62 5.46
C PHE A 223 -1.08 -26.14 4.03
N ASP A 224 -0.48 -27.30 3.85
CA ASP A 224 -0.62 -28.12 2.64
C ASP A 224 -1.55 -29.30 2.93
N PHE A 225 -2.70 -29.32 2.25
CA PHE A 225 -3.71 -30.38 2.38
C PHE A 225 -3.54 -31.49 1.33
N SER A 226 -2.53 -31.42 0.47
CA SER A 226 -2.31 -32.34 -0.66
C SER A 226 -2.07 -33.80 -0.25
N LYS A 227 -1.73 -34.05 1.01
CA LYS A 227 -1.49 -35.41 1.54
C LYS A 227 -2.77 -36.12 1.95
N LEU A 228 -3.85 -35.38 2.21
CA LEU A 228 -5.12 -35.96 2.65
C LEU A 228 -5.75 -36.78 1.55
N ARG A 229 -6.32 -37.94 1.89
CA ARG A 229 -7.06 -38.76 0.93
C ARG A 229 -8.31 -38.03 0.41
N PRO A 230 -8.73 -38.31 -0.84
CA PRO A 230 -9.82 -37.59 -1.46
C PRO A 230 -11.19 -38.00 -0.90
N ASN A 231 -12.20 -37.18 -1.18
CA ASN A 231 -13.60 -37.49 -0.88
C ASN A 231 -14.00 -38.84 -1.52
N GLY A 232 -14.69 -39.69 -0.76
CA GLY A 232 -15.12 -41.01 -1.20
C GLY A 232 -14.07 -42.12 -1.06
N ASP A 233 -12.81 -41.83 -0.69
CA ASP A 233 -11.80 -42.87 -0.46
C ASP A 233 -12.08 -43.66 0.82
N ILE A 234 -11.57 -44.89 0.89
CA ILE A 234 -11.85 -45.84 1.97
C ILE A 234 -11.16 -45.40 3.28
N VAL A 235 -11.92 -45.46 4.37
CA VAL A 235 -11.38 -45.34 5.74
C VAL A 235 -11.25 -46.74 6.34
N LYS A 236 -10.04 -47.31 6.34
CA LYS A 236 -9.78 -48.69 6.77
C LYS A 236 -10.30 -49.02 8.18
N SER A 237 -10.22 -48.08 9.12
CA SER A 237 -10.60 -48.29 10.52
C SER A 237 -12.11 -48.37 10.74
N THR A 238 -12.91 -47.58 10.01
CA THR A 238 -14.37 -47.49 10.19
C THR A 238 -15.17 -48.16 9.06
N LYS A 239 -14.50 -48.61 7.99
CA LYS A 239 -15.11 -49.10 6.73
C LYS A 239 -16.06 -48.09 6.07
N GLY A 240 -16.01 -46.82 6.47
CA GLY A 240 -16.74 -45.71 5.84
C GLY A 240 -15.95 -45.04 4.72
N VAL A 241 -16.46 -43.91 4.25
CA VAL A 241 -15.86 -43.08 3.20
C VAL A 241 -15.31 -41.77 3.78
N ALA A 242 -14.20 -41.28 3.23
CA ALA A 242 -13.59 -40.02 3.61
C ALA A 242 -14.37 -38.82 3.06
N SER A 243 -14.39 -37.71 3.79
CA SER A 243 -15.03 -36.45 3.38
C SER A 243 -14.14 -35.54 2.53
N GLY A 244 -12.84 -35.85 2.40
CA GLY A 244 -11.87 -35.09 1.59
C GLY A 244 -11.28 -33.86 2.28
N PRO A 245 -10.23 -33.25 1.70
CA PRO A 245 -9.48 -32.14 2.29
C PRO A 245 -10.34 -30.89 2.48
N VAL A 246 -11.17 -30.53 1.49
CA VAL A 246 -12.00 -29.31 1.56
C VAL A 246 -12.99 -29.37 2.73
N SER A 247 -13.52 -30.54 3.05
CA SER A 247 -14.36 -30.74 4.24
C SER A 247 -13.57 -30.54 5.52
N PHE A 248 -12.35 -31.09 5.62
CA PHE A 248 -11.53 -30.94 6.82
C PHE A 248 -11.03 -29.51 7.02
N MET A 249 -10.77 -28.76 5.95
CA MET A 249 -10.42 -27.33 6.03
C MET A 249 -11.47 -26.51 6.80
N ARG A 250 -12.75 -26.91 6.79
CA ARG A 250 -13.78 -26.24 7.60
C ARG A 250 -13.54 -26.32 9.10
N VAL A 251 -12.90 -27.38 9.57
CA VAL A 251 -12.55 -27.54 10.99
C VAL A 251 -11.55 -26.45 11.40
N PHE A 252 -10.54 -26.22 10.56
CA PHE A 252 -9.57 -25.13 10.73
C PHE A 252 -10.28 -23.76 10.67
N ASP A 253 -11.08 -23.52 9.62
CA ASP A 253 -11.82 -22.26 9.41
C ASP A 253 -12.71 -21.88 10.60
N THR A 254 -13.45 -22.86 11.13
CA THR A 254 -14.33 -22.67 12.29
C THR A 254 -13.53 -22.42 13.55
N SER A 255 -12.43 -23.17 13.77
CA SER A 255 -11.59 -22.99 14.95
C SER A 255 -10.98 -21.57 14.99
N THR A 256 -10.50 -21.06 13.86
CA THR A 256 -9.96 -19.70 13.77
C THR A 256 -11.03 -18.64 14.05
N GLU A 257 -12.26 -18.83 13.57
CA GLU A 257 -13.36 -17.91 13.87
C GLU A 257 -13.69 -17.87 15.37
N VAL A 258 -13.59 -19.00 16.08
CA VAL A 258 -13.80 -19.05 17.54
C VAL A 258 -12.65 -18.36 18.28
N ILE A 259 -11.39 -18.60 17.89
CA ILE A 259 -10.20 -18.01 18.54
C ILE A 259 -10.17 -16.49 18.39
N LYS A 260 -10.64 -15.97 17.25
CA LYS A 260 -10.76 -14.54 16.96
C LYS A 260 -11.48 -13.74 18.05
N ALA A 261 -12.36 -14.36 18.83
CA ALA A 261 -13.06 -13.71 19.94
C ALA A 261 -12.16 -13.32 21.13
N GLY A 262 -10.94 -13.89 21.25
CA GLY A 262 -10.05 -13.68 22.41
C GLY A 262 -8.66 -13.11 22.11
N GLY A 263 -8.31 -12.85 20.85
CA GLY A 263 -6.95 -12.45 20.44
C GLY A 263 -6.79 -10.97 20.06
N LYS A 264 -5.56 -10.42 20.20
CA LYS A 264 -5.23 -9.03 19.80
C LYS A 264 -5.37 -8.75 18.29
N ARG A 265 -5.41 -9.80 17.46
CA ARG A 265 -5.51 -9.74 15.99
C ARG A 265 -6.28 -10.95 15.46
N ARG A 266 -6.99 -10.77 14.34
CA ARG A 266 -7.57 -11.88 13.55
C ARG A 266 -6.47 -12.81 13.01
N GLY A 267 -6.55 -14.10 13.34
CA GLY A 267 -5.76 -15.17 12.71
C GLY A 267 -6.07 -15.26 11.22
N ALA A 268 -5.04 -15.43 10.40
CA ALA A 268 -5.19 -15.58 8.96
C ALA A 268 -4.50 -16.87 8.54
N MET A 269 -5.19 -17.66 7.73
CA MET A 269 -4.70 -18.95 7.28
C MET A 269 -4.45 -18.98 5.78
N MET A 270 -3.52 -19.83 5.37
CA MET A 270 -3.32 -20.18 3.97
C MET A 270 -3.49 -21.69 3.77
N GLY A 271 -4.31 -22.08 2.80
CA GLY A 271 -4.54 -23.48 2.45
C GLY A 271 -4.06 -23.77 1.04
N ILE A 272 -3.32 -24.85 0.87
CA ILE A 272 -2.80 -25.27 -0.45
C ILE A 272 -3.29 -26.67 -0.79
N LEU A 273 -3.56 -26.86 -2.08
CA LEU A 273 -3.82 -28.18 -2.66
C LEU A 273 -3.12 -28.29 -4.02
N ARG A 274 -2.41 -29.40 -4.23
CA ARG A 274 -1.76 -29.71 -5.51
C ARG A 274 -2.77 -29.90 -6.64
N VAL A 275 -2.38 -29.45 -7.82
CA VAL A 275 -3.23 -29.46 -9.02
C VAL A 275 -3.67 -30.85 -9.47
N ASP A 276 -2.92 -31.90 -9.10
CA ASP A 276 -3.22 -33.31 -9.40
C ASP A 276 -3.99 -34.04 -8.29
N HIS A 277 -4.45 -33.32 -7.26
CA HIS A 277 -5.32 -33.90 -6.25
C HIS A 277 -6.74 -34.18 -6.80
N PRO A 278 -7.39 -35.32 -6.49
CA PRO A 278 -8.73 -35.64 -7.04
C PRO A 278 -9.83 -34.62 -6.72
N ASP A 279 -9.71 -33.94 -5.58
CA ASP A 279 -10.65 -32.92 -5.10
C ASP A 279 -10.30 -31.48 -5.55
N ILE A 280 -9.38 -31.33 -6.51
CA ILE A 280 -8.91 -30.01 -6.95
C ILE A 280 -10.04 -29.10 -7.45
N ILE A 281 -11.06 -29.66 -8.12
CA ILE A 281 -12.20 -28.88 -8.63
C ILE A 281 -13.03 -28.31 -7.48
N GLU A 282 -13.27 -29.11 -6.43
CA GLU A 282 -13.99 -28.64 -5.24
C GLU A 282 -13.18 -27.55 -4.53
N PHE A 283 -11.87 -27.75 -4.41
CA PHE A 283 -10.97 -26.77 -3.80
C PHE A 283 -10.98 -25.43 -4.54
N ILE A 284 -10.84 -25.43 -5.88
CA ILE A 284 -10.85 -24.23 -6.72
C ILE A 284 -12.18 -23.47 -6.64
N THR A 285 -13.30 -24.19 -6.47
CA THR A 285 -14.64 -23.57 -6.43
C THR A 285 -15.16 -23.32 -5.02
N SER A 286 -14.42 -23.73 -3.99
CA SER A 286 -14.86 -23.73 -2.58
C SER A 286 -15.33 -22.35 -2.09
N LYS A 287 -14.62 -21.29 -2.46
CA LYS A 287 -14.91 -19.90 -2.05
C LYS A 287 -15.94 -19.17 -2.93
N GLN A 288 -16.49 -19.82 -3.96
CA GLN A 288 -17.65 -19.27 -4.69
C GLN A 288 -18.93 -19.30 -3.83
N LYS A 289 -18.95 -20.14 -2.79
CA LYS A 289 -20.02 -20.17 -1.79
C LYS A 289 -19.72 -19.08 -0.75
N SER A 290 -20.66 -18.17 -0.53
CA SER A 290 -20.52 -17.12 0.49
C SER A 290 -20.21 -17.75 1.85
N GLU A 291 -19.29 -17.13 2.60
CA GLU A 291 -18.88 -17.52 3.97
C GLU A 291 -18.13 -18.86 4.11
N PHE A 292 -17.89 -19.60 3.03
CA PHE A 292 -17.12 -20.83 3.08
C PHE A 292 -15.60 -20.54 3.04
N LEU A 293 -14.85 -21.03 4.04
CA LEU A 293 -13.39 -20.83 4.16
C LEU A 293 -12.99 -19.34 4.22
N SER A 294 -13.75 -18.55 4.97
CA SER A 294 -13.60 -17.09 5.04
C SER A 294 -12.33 -16.63 5.78
N ASN A 295 -11.73 -17.50 6.60
CA ASN A 295 -10.46 -17.26 7.30
C ASN A 295 -9.24 -17.79 6.53
N PHE A 296 -9.47 -18.44 5.37
CA PHE A 296 -8.42 -18.90 4.47
C PHE A 296 -8.23 -17.97 3.27
N ASN A 297 -6.98 -17.75 2.90
CA ASN A 297 -6.60 -17.61 1.50
C ASN A 297 -6.23 -19.00 0.96
N ILE A 298 -6.62 -19.32 -0.26
CA ILE A 298 -6.33 -20.63 -0.85
C ILE A 298 -5.47 -20.51 -2.09
N SER A 299 -4.59 -21.48 -2.34
CA SER A 299 -3.76 -21.49 -3.55
C SER A 299 -3.55 -22.88 -4.10
N VAL A 300 -3.57 -23.01 -5.43
CA VAL A 300 -3.28 -24.27 -6.10
C VAL A 300 -1.77 -24.41 -6.27
N ALA A 301 -1.22 -25.54 -5.83
CA ALA A 301 0.18 -25.89 -6.10
C ALA A 301 0.31 -26.48 -7.51
N ILE A 302 0.85 -25.66 -8.40
CA ILE A 302 1.12 -25.95 -9.81
C ILE A 302 2.50 -26.58 -9.95
N THR A 303 2.57 -27.67 -10.70
CA THR A 303 3.81 -28.40 -11.02
C THR A 303 4.31 -28.03 -12.42
N ASP A 304 5.61 -28.22 -12.66
CA ASP A 304 6.21 -28.02 -13.99
C ASP A 304 5.55 -28.96 -15.01
N ASN A 305 5.24 -30.20 -14.59
CA ASN A 305 4.56 -31.19 -15.43
C ASN A 305 3.15 -30.74 -15.84
N PHE A 306 2.38 -30.14 -14.93
CA PHE A 306 1.06 -29.60 -15.28
C PHE A 306 1.17 -28.47 -16.30
N MET A 307 2.16 -27.59 -16.16
CA MET A 307 2.39 -26.49 -17.10
C MET A 307 2.75 -27.00 -18.50
N LYS A 308 3.57 -28.06 -18.59
CA LYS A 308 3.89 -28.71 -19.87
C LYS A 308 2.63 -29.27 -20.55
N ILE A 309 1.82 -30.03 -19.81
CA ILE A 309 0.56 -30.61 -20.33
C ILE A 309 -0.42 -29.50 -20.75
N LEU A 310 -0.44 -28.38 -20.00
CA LEU A 310 -1.25 -27.21 -20.34
C LEU A 310 -0.83 -26.57 -21.67
N GLU A 311 0.48 -26.47 -21.94
CA GLU A 311 1.01 -25.96 -23.21
C GLU A 311 0.68 -26.88 -24.39
N GLU A 312 0.68 -28.19 -24.16
CA GLU A 312 0.35 -29.23 -25.15
C GLU A 312 -1.18 -29.38 -25.38
N ASP A 313 -2.01 -28.66 -24.61
CA ASP A 313 -3.49 -28.76 -24.59
C ASP A 313 -4.02 -30.18 -24.31
N GLU A 314 -3.27 -30.94 -23.51
CA GLU A 314 -3.55 -32.34 -23.19
C GLU A 314 -4.34 -32.53 -21.88
N GLU A 315 -4.65 -33.79 -21.58
CA GLU A 315 -5.23 -34.21 -20.31
C GLU A 315 -4.15 -34.72 -19.34
N TYR A 316 -4.39 -34.53 -18.05
CA TYR A 316 -3.54 -35.07 -16.99
C TYR A 316 -4.33 -35.92 -16.01
N TRP A 317 -3.65 -36.83 -15.34
CA TRP A 317 -4.25 -37.68 -14.33
C TRP A 317 -4.34 -36.97 -12.98
N LEU A 318 -5.50 -37.08 -12.34
CA LEU A 318 -5.63 -36.89 -10.91
C LEU A 318 -5.16 -38.14 -10.18
N ILE A 319 -4.33 -37.95 -9.16
CA ILE A 319 -3.61 -39.02 -8.47
C ILE A 319 -4.04 -39.04 -7.01
N ASN A 320 -4.55 -40.17 -6.53
CA ASN A 320 -4.86 -40.32 -5.11
C ASN A 320 -3.53 -40.31 -4.30
N PRO A 321 -3.34 -39.37 -3.35
CA PRO A 321 -2.08 -39.23 -2.63
C PRO A 321 -1.74 -40.44 -1.75
N ARG A 322 -2.73 -41.22 -1.32
CA ARG A 322 -2.57 -42.38 -0.43
C ARG A 322 -1.99 -43.61 -1.13
N ASN A 323 -2.53 -43.97 -2.30
CA ASN A 323 -2.15 -45.20 -3.02
C ASN A 323 -1.45 -44.93 -4.36
N LYS A 324 -1.33 -43.66 -4.78
CA LYS A 324 -0.72 -43.23 -6.04
C LYS A 324 -1.45 -43.72 -7.29
N GLU A 325 -2.67 -44.22 -7.15
CA GLU A 325 -3.48 -44.66 -8.27
C GLU A 325 -4.06 -43.47 -9.04
N LYS A 326 -4.17 -43.66 -10.35
CA LYS A 326 -4.81 -42.73 -11.29
C LYS A 326 -6.32 -42.83 -11.13
N VAL A 327 -6.97 -41.73 -10.76
CA VAL A 327 -8.41 -41.70 -10.47
C VAL A 327 -9.23 -41.36 -11.71
N ARG A 328 -8.94 -40.21 -12.32
CA ARG A 328 -9.60 -39.72 -13.55
C ARG A 328 -8.71 -38.71 -14.25
N THR A 329 -8.96 -38.47 -15.53
CA THR A 329 -8.30 -37.40 -16.26
C THR A 329 -9.10 -36.11 -16.23
N LEU A 330 -8.40 -34.99 -16.34
CA LEU A 330 -8.99 -33.68 -16.62
C LEU A 330 -8.18 -32.99 -17.72
N LYS A 331 -8.85 -32.22 -18.57
CA LYS A 331 -8.18 -31.35 -19.53
C LYS A 331 -7.49 -30.21 -18.78
N ALA A 332 -6.16 -30.10 -18.89
CA ALA A 332 -5.36 -29.13 -18.13
C ALA A 332 -5.85 -27.68 -18.34
N LYS A 333 -6.21 -27.34 -19.58
CA LYS A 333 -6.78 -26.04 -19.94
C LYS A 333 -8.10 -25.72 -19.24
N ASN A 334 -8.96 -26.72 -19.00
CA ASN A 334 -10.22 -26.49 -18.30
C ASN A 334 -9.96 -26.17 -16.82
N VAL A 335 -9.02 -26.89 -16.20
CA VAL A 335 -8.62 -26.63 -14.81
C VAL A 335 -7.96 -25.25 -14.67
N TRP A 336 -7.04 -24.90 -15.57
CA TRP A 336 -6.40 -23.58 -15.58
C TRP A 336 -7.40 -22.44 -15.75
N ASN A 337 -8.35 -22.58 -16.68
CA ASN A 337 -9.42 -21.60 -16.87
C ASN A 337 -10.33 -21.51 -15.64
N LEU A 338 -10.59 -22.63 -14.95
CA LEU A 338 -11.38 -22.65 -13.73
C LEU A 338 -10.66 -21.90 -12.59
N ILE A 339 -9.35 -22.13 -12.42
CA ILE A 339 -8.51 -21.39 -11.47
C ILE A 339 -8.61 -19.88 -11.75
N ALA A 340 -8.36 -19.47 -12.98
CA ALA A 340 -8.40 -18.06 -13.38
C ALA A 340 -9.79 -17.44 -13.18
N LYS A 341 -10.86 -18.19 -13.50
CA LYS A 341 -12.23 -17.73 -13.31
C LYS A 341 -12.58 -17.59 -11.83
N SER A 342 -12.30 -18.59 -11.01
CA SER A 342 -12.54 -18.53 -9.56
C SER A 342 -11.78 -17.37 -8.91
N ALA A 343 -10.50 -17.19 -9.28
CA ALA A 343 -9.68 -16.08 -8.79
C ALA A 343 -10.25 -14.71 -9.20
N TRP A 344 -10.78 -14.61 -10.42
CA TRP A 344 -11.48 -13.41 -10.89
C TRP A 344 -12.78 -13.14 -10.12
N GLU A 345 -13.52 -14.18 -9.74
CA GLU A 345 -14.80 -14.05 -9.03
C GLU A 345 -14.64 -13.73 -7.54
N SER A 346 -13.65 -14.33 -6.87
CA SER A 346 -13.55 -14.32 -5.40
C SER A 346 -12.21 -13.82 -4.84
N GLY A 347 -11.21 -13.56 -5.70
CA GLY A 347 -9.83 -13.30 -5.27
C GLY A 347 -9.02 -14.57 -4.95
N ASP A 348 -9.64 -15.75 -5.03
CA ASP A 348 -9.06 -17.06 -4.73
C ASP A 348 -9.52 -18.13 -5.75
N PRO A 349 -8.73 -19.20 -6.00
CA PRO A 349 -7.42 -19.45 -5.43
C PRO A 349 -6.30 -18.69 -6.15
N GLY A 350 -5.25 -18.36 -5.40
CA GLY A 350 -3.94 -18.05 -5.98
C GLY A 350 -3.27 -19.28 -6.62
N VAL A 351 -2.08 -19.10 -7.17
CA VAL A 351 -1.24 -20.21 -7.66
C VAL A 351 0.14 -20.13 -7.03
N ILE A 352 0.70 -21.29 -6.70
CA ILE A 352 2.10 -21.41 -6.29
C ILE A 352 2.80 -22.40 -7.23
N PHE A 353 3.94 -22.01 -7.80
CA PHE A 353 4.73 -22.89 -8.66
C PHE A 353 5.67 -23.71 -7.77
N ILE A 354 5.19 -24.87 -7.34
CA ILE A 354 5.82 -25.60 -6.23
C ILE A 354 7.17 -26.20 -6.60
N ASP A 355 7.36 -26.56 -7.87
CA ASP A 355 8.63 -27.09 -8.36
C ASP A 355 9.68 -25.97 -8.52
N GLU A 356 9.27 -24.78 -8.97
CA GLU A 356 10.11 -23.58 -9.01
C GLU A 356 10.64 -23.21 -7.61
N ILE A 357 9.75 -23.17 -6.62
CA ILE A 357 10.10 -22.89 -5.22
C ILE A 357 11.13 -23.90 -4.72
N ASN A 358 10.94 -25.19 -5.02
CA ASN A 358 11.84 -26.23 -4.57
C ASN A 358 13.18 -26.26 -5.33
N ARG A 359 13.21 -25.79 -6.59
CA ARG A 359 14.46 -25.64 -7.35
C ARG A 359 15.39 -24.60 -6.73
N HIS A 360 14.82 -23.62 -6.05
CA HIS A 360 15.54 -22.56 -5.33
C HIS A 360 15.48 -22.71 -3.80
N ASN A 361 15.15 -23.91 -3.30
CA ASN A 361 15.15 -24.20 -1.88
C ASN A 361 16.59 -24.12 -1.33
N PRO A 362 16.91 -23.23 -0.38
CA PRO A 362 18.25 -23.10 0.18
C PRO A 362 18.63 -24.23 1.15
N THR A 363 17.67 -25.05 1.58
CA THR A 363 17.86 -26.15 2.55
C THR A 363 17.17 -27.44 2.08
N PRO A 364 17.50 -27.96 0.89
CA PRO A 364 16.84 -29.14 0.31
C PRO A 364 17.03 -30.42 1.14
N GLU A 365 18.10 -30.51 1.92
CA GLU A 365 18.41 -31.64 2.81
C GLU A 365 17.47 -31.76 4.00
N ILE A 366 16.83 -30.66 4.42
CA ILE A 366 15.86 -30.65 5.53
C ILE A 366 14.48 -31.11 5.04
N GLY A 367 14.16 -30.83 3.78
CA GLY A 367 12.91 -31.24 3.15
C GLY A 367 12.46 -30.31 2.04
N ARG A 368 11.38 -30.69 1.35
CA ARG A 368 10.75 -29.87 0.33
C ARG A 368 9.86 -28.79 0.96
N ILE A 369 9.82 -27.62 0.32
CA ILE A 369 8.88 -26.54 0.68
C ILE A 369 7.50 -26.87 0.08
N GLU A 370 6.46 -26.72 0.89
CA GLU A 370 5.08 -27.09 0.54
C GLU A 370 4.08 -25.86 0.48
N ALA A 371 4.45 -24.62 0.89
CA ALA A 371 3.55 -23.42 0.99
C ALA A 371 4.17 -21.97 0.95
N THR A 372 3.39 -20.85 0.77
CA THR A 372 3.86 -19.39 0.65
C THR A 372 2.94 -18.25 1.25
N ASN A 373 3.12 -16.92 0.92
CA ASN A 373 2.27 -15.70 1.27
C ASN A 373 2.42 -14.43 0.29
N PRO A 374 1.47 -13.43 0.14
CA PRO A 374 1.47 -12.37 -0.96
C PRO A 374 1.89 -10.86 -0.67
N CYS A 375 2.25 -10.00 -1.69
CA CYS A 375 2.75 -8.57 -1.59
C CYS A 375 2.62 -7.59 -2.86
N ILE A 376 2.57 -6.22 -2.73
CA ILE A 376 2.66 -5.14 -3.81
C ILE A 376 3.54 -3.91 -3.40
N THR A 377 3.96 -3.02 -4.34
CA THR A 377 4.77 -1.79 -4.11
C THR A 377 3.96 -0.58 -3.61
N SER A 378 4.59 0.33 -2.85
CA SER A 378 3.90 1.41 -2.11
C SER A 378 3.61 2.69 -2.91
N ASP A 379 4.35 2.97 -3.97
CA ASP A 379 4.20 4.15 -4.83
C ASP A 379 3.20 3.95 -5.97
N ALA A 380 2.71 2.72 -6.16
CA ALA A 380 1.73 2.38 -7.19
C ALA A 380 0.44 3.19 -7.01
N TRP A 381 -0.07 3.74 -8.10
CA TRP A 381 -1.37 4.41 -8.11
C TRP A 381 -2.48 3.39 -8.37
N ILE A 382 -3.50 3.43 -7.53
CA ILE A 382 -4.71 2.61 -7.65
C ILE A 382 -5.88 3.55 -7.82
N MET A 383 -6.75 3.24 -8.78
CA MET A 383 -8.01 3.96 -8.92
C MET A 383 -8.94 3.54 -7.78
N THR A 384 -9.47 4.50 -7.02
CA THR A 384 -10.48 4.25 -5.97
C THR A 384 -11.74 5.05 -6.23
N GLU A 385 -12.77 4.81 -5.42
CA GLU A 385 -14.02 5.59 -5.43
C GLU A 385 -13.82 7.08 -5.13
N ASP A 386 -12.75 7.42 -4.40
CA ASP A 386 -12.36 8.80 -4.10
C ASP A 386 -11.36 9.37 -5.13
N GLY A 387 -11.18 8.68 -6.25
CA GLY A 387 -10.20 9.00 -7.31
C GLY A 387 -8.88 8.23 -7.17
N PRO A 388 -7.89 8.50 -8.01
CA PRO A 388 -6.58 7.85 -7.90
C PRO A 388 -5.93 8.11 -6.53
N ARG A 389 -5.36 7.07 -5.90
CA ARG A 389 -4.58 7.15 -4.66
C ARG A 389 -3.34 6.28 -4.76
N GLN A 390 -2.23 6.71 -4.18
CA GLN A 390 -1.07 5.84 -4.06
C GLN A 390 -1.32 4.76 -3.01
N VAL A 391 -0.79 3.55 -3.22
CA VAL A 391 -0.88 2.43 -2.27
C VAL A 391 -0.47 2.86 -0.86
N LYS A 392 0.58 3.67 -0.73
CA LYS A 392 1.04 4.23 0.57
C LYS A 392 -0.03 5.03 1.31
N GLU A 393 -0.97 5.66 0.60
CA GLU A 393 -2.07 6.44 1.20
C GLU A 393 -3.24 5.55 1.64
N LEU A 394 -3.35 4.39 0.99
CA LEU A 394 -4.33 3.33 1.22
C LEU A 394 -3.83 2.28 2.22
N CYS A 395 -2.56 2.32 2.59
CA CYS A 395 -1.99 1.44 3.61
C CYS A 395 -2.64 1.70 4.97
N GLY A 396 -3.18 0.65 5.59
CA GLY A 396 -3.84 0.73 6.89
C GLY A 396 -5.23 1.39 6.86
N LYS A 397 -5.84 1.57 5.68
CA LYS A 397 -7.15 2.22 5.53
C LYS A 397 -8.05 1.43 4.60
N LYS A 398 -9.31 1.23 4.99
CA LYS A 398 -10.34 0.74 4.06
C LYS A 398 -10.49 1.68 2.88
N PHE A 399 -10.62 1.12 1.68
CA PHE A 399 -10.92 1.85 0.46
C PHE A 399 -11.69 0.96 -0.51
N THR A 400 -12.39 1.58 -1.46
CA THR A 400 -13.06 0.89 -2.56
C THR A 400 -12.23 1.07 -3.82
N ALA A 401 -11.56 0.02 -4.30
CA ALA A 401 -10.82 0.05 -5.57
C ALA A 401 -11.80 0.06 -6.75
N ILE A 402 -11.42 0.73 -7.84
CA ILE A 402 -12.14 0.66 -9.11
C ILE A 402 -11.25 -0.04 -10.12
N VAL A 403 -11.73 -1.16 -10.67
CA VAL A 403 -11.03 -1.94 -11.70
C VAL A 403 -12.00 -2.20 -12.83
N ASN A 404 -11.67 -1.72 -14.04
CA ASN A 404 -12.55 -1.80 -15.22
C ASN A 404 -14.00 -1.32 -14.95
N ASN A 405 -14.11 -0.17 -14.30
CA ASN A 405 -15.38 0.46 -13.92
C ASN A 405 -16.23 -0.30 -12.88
N LYS A 406 -15.69 -1.36 -12.26
CA LYS A 406 -16.34 -2.08 -11.16
C LYS A 406 -15.70 -1.72 -9.83
N LYS A 407 -16.51 -1.62 -8.77
CA LYS A 407 -16.09 -1.35 -7.40
C LYS A 407 -15.71 -2.65 -6.69
N TRP A 408 -14.61 -2.61 -5.93
CA TRP A 408 -14.09 -3.72 -5.15
C TRP A 408 -13.69 -3.19 -3.77
N GLU A 409 -14.37 -3.65 -2.73
CA GLU A 409 -14.05 -3.21 -1.36
C GLU A 409 -12.77 -3.89 -0.85
N SER A 410 -11.87 -3.10 -0.27
CA SER A 410 -10.73 -3.65 0.46
C SER A 410 -11.16 -4.12 1.86
N SER A 411 -10.28 -4.88 2.52
CA SER A 411 -10.39 -5.10 3.96
C SER A 411 -10.32 -3.78 4.75
N GLU A 412 -10.68 -3.81 6.03
CA GLU A 412 -10.62 -2.63 6.93
C GLU A 412 -9.23 -1.96 6.99
N ASN A 413 -8.16 -2.73 6.79
CA ASN A 413 -6.80 -2.19 6.81
C ASN A 413 -6.25 -1.88 5.41
N GLY A 414 -7.02 -2.05 4.33
CA GLY A 414 -6.54 -1.79 2.97
C GLY A 414 -5.27 -2.56 2.62
N PHE A 415 -4.28 -1.84 2.08
CA PHE A 415 -2.94 -2.37 1.83
C PHE A 415 -2.09 -2.42 3.11
N PHE A 416 -1.04 -3.23 3.10
CA PHE A 416 -0.06 -3.29 4.20
C PHE A 416 1.36 -3.42 3.64
N SER A 417 2.33 -2.83 4.36
CA SER A 417 3.74 -2.89 3.95
C SER A 417 4.28 -4.30 4.14
N THR A 418 4.98 -4.81 3.13
CA THR A 418 5.56 -6.16 3.11
C THR A 418 7.09 -6.16 3.02
N GLY A 419 7.71 -4.98 2.97
CA GLY A 419 9.16 -4.80 2.88
C GLY A 419 9.60 -4.01 1.66
N THR A 420 10.92 -3.86 1.51
CA THR A 420 11.56 -3.19 0.36
C THR A 420 12.05 -4.25 -0.62
N LYS A 421 11.61 -4.18 -1.88
CA LYS A 421 12.00 -5.12 -2.94
C LYS A 421 12.56 -4.35 -4.15
N PRO A 422 13.48 -4.94 -4.94
CA PRO A 422 13.82 -4.41 -6.26
C PRO A 422 12.59 -4.33 -7.15
N VAL A 423 12.46 -3.25 -7.93
CA VAL A 423 11.32 -3.00 -8.81
C VAL A 423 11.78 -2.68 -10.23
N TYR A 424 10.97 -3.09 -11.19
CA TYR A 424 11.09 -2.80 -12.61
C TYR A 424 10.22 -1.58 -12.93
N GLN A 425 10.69 -0.72 -13.83
CA GLN A 425 9.90 0.37 -14.41
C GLN A 425 9.38 -0.07 -15.78
N LEU A 426 8.08 -0.32 -15.87
CA LEU A 426 7.39 -0.57 -17.13
C LEU A 426 6.96 0.77 -17.73
N LYS A 427 7.39 1.06 -18.95
CA LYS A 427 7.05 2.29 -19.69
C LYS A 427 6.46 1.95 -21.04
N THR A 428 5.30 2.50 -21.36
CA THR A 428 4.70 2.38 -22.70
C THR A 428 5.15 3.51 -23.61
N ARG A 429 5.07 3.26 -24.92
CA ARG A 429 5.32 4.30 -25.93
C ARG A 429 4.35 5.47 -25.81
N GLU A 430 3.12 5.19 -25.41
CA GLU A 430 2.07 6.18 -25.17
C GLU A 430 2.27 6.99 -23.87
N GLY A 431 3.38 6.76 -23.14
CA GLY A 431 3.80 7.58 -21.99
C GLY A 431 3.29 7.11 -20.64
N PHE A 432 2.65 5.94 -20.54
CA PHE A 432 2.22 5.36 -19.26
C PHE A 432 3.40 4.66 -18.58
N GLU A 433 3.52 4.85 -17.27
CA GLU A 433 4.59 4.26 -16.46
C GLU A 433 4.03 3.56 -15.22
N LEU A 434 4.64 2.43 -14.85
CA LEU A 434 4.32 1.68 -13.64
C LEU A 434 5.60 1.10 -13.03
N ARG A 435 5.72 1.13 -11.70
CA ARG A 435 6.81 0.47 -10.95
C ARG A 435 6.25 -0.74 -10.22
N LEU A 436 6.85 -1.90 -10.44
CA LEU A 436 6.31 -3.17 -9.99
C LEU A 436 7.43 -4.20 -9.76
N THR A 437 7.18 -5.22 -8.95
CA THR A 437 8.14 -6.31 -8.75
C THR A 437 8.23 -7.19 -9.99
N LYS A 438 9.30 -7.98 -10.10
CA LYS A 438 9.58 -8.84 -11.26
C LYS A 438 8.46 -9.82 -11.60
N ASP A 439 7.80 -10.30 -10.56
CA ASP A 439 6.73 -11.29 -10.52
C ASP A 439 5.33 -10.66 -10.61
N HIS A 440 5.22 -9.34 -10.65
CA HIS A 440 3.93 -8.69 -10.69
C HIS A 440 3.26 -8.95 -12.05
N PRO A 441 2.02 -9.48 -12.08
CA PRO A 441 1.34 -9.83 -13.31
C PRO A 441 0.88 -8.58 -14.06
N VAL A 442 1.20 -8.51 -15.34
CA VAL A 442 0.78 -7.46 -16.27
C VAL A 442 -0.02 -8.09 -17.40
N MET A 443 -1.16 -7.49 -17.75
CA MET A 443 -2.02 -7.99 -18.83
C MET A 443 -1.42 -7.56 -20.18
N LYS A 444 -0.89 -8.50 -20.94
CA LYS A 444 -0.35 -8.32 -22.29
C LYS A 444 -1.40 -8.68 -23.35
N VAL A 445 -1.36 -8.01 -24.48
CA VAL A 445 -2.13 -8.36 -25.68
C VAL A 445 -1.36 -9.45 -26.43
N LYS A 446 -1.90 -10.66 -26.39
CA LYS A 446 -1.36 -11.82 -27.11
C LYS A 446 -1.56 -11.67 -28.62
N ARG A 447 -2.76 -11.29 -29.04
CA ARG A 447 -3.13 -11.12 -30.44
C ARG A 447 -4.25 -10.10 -30.58
N ILE A 448 -4.15 -9.21 -31.58
CA ILE A 448 -5.21 -8.25 -31.90
C ILE A 448 -5.59 -8.38 -33.37
N THR A 449 -6.88 -8.56 -33.62
CA THR A 449 -7.50 -8.54 -34.94
C THR A 449 -8.55 -7.43 -34.97
N ARG A 450 -9.15 -7.16 -36.14
CA ARG A 450 -10.23 -6.17 -36.26
C ARG A 450 -11.44 -6.48 -35.37
N TYR A 451 -11.67 -7.75 -35.02
CA TYR A 451 -12.89 -8.20 -34.33
C TYR A 451 -12.63 -8.78 -32.94
N LYS A 452 -11.38 -9.09 -32.60
CA LYS A 452 -11.04 -9.82 -31.37
C LYS A 452 -9.67 -9.40 -30.85
N MET A 453 -9.58 -9.20 -29.53
CA MET A 453 -8.35 -8.97 -28.79
C MET A 453 -8.17 -10.11 -27.78
N GLU A 454 -7.16 -10.94 -27.98
CA GLU A 454 -6.73 -11.99 -27.07
C GLU A 454 -5.66 -11.43 -26.13
N ARG A 455 -5.78 -11.77 -24.85
CA ARG A 455 -4.97 -11.20 -23.75
C ARG A 455 -4.42 -12.33 -22.90
N GLU A 456 -3.28 -12.09 -22.26
CA GLU A 456 -2.61 -13.03 -21.37
C GLU A 456 -1.96 -12.26 -20.22
N TRP A 457 -1.96 -12.84 -19.02
CA TRP A 457 -1.17 -12.31 -17.91
C TRP A 457 0.26 -12.82 -18.04
N VAL A 458 1.22 -11.92 -17.91
CA VAL A 458 2.65 -12.24 -17.91
C VAL A 458 3.31 -11.53 -16.75
N ASN A 459 4.32 -12.16 -16.14
CA ASN A 459 5.14 -11.48 -15.14
C ASN A 459 5.87 -10.30 -15.78
N ALA A 460 6.10 -9.24 -15.00
CA ALA A 460 6.82 -8.05 -15.42
C ALA A 460 8.14 -8.34 -16.12
N GLU A 461 8.91 -9.29 -15.57
CA GLU A 461 10.24 -9.66 -16.05
C GLU A 461 10.24 -10.33 -17.42
N THR A 462 9.11 -10.87 -17.87
CA THR A 462 9.00 -11.56 -19.16
C THR A 462 8.51 -10.64 -20.29
N LEU A 463 8.14 -9.40 -19.96
CA LEU A 463 7.76 -8.39 -20.95
C LEU A 463 8.96 -8.01 -21.83
N LYS A 464 8.71 -7.95 -23.14
CA LYS A 464 9.71 -7.52 -24.13
C LYS A 464 9.31 -6.17 -24.72
N THR A 465 10.32 -5.40 -25.14
CA THR A 465 10.07 -4.15 -25.87
C THR A 465 9.22 -4.42 -27.11
N GLY A 466 8.14 -3.67 -27.27
CA GLY A 466 7.16 -3.86 -28.34
C GLY A 466 5.91 -4.64 -27.93
N ASP A 467 5.91 -5.28 -26.76
CA ASP A 467 4.72 -5.88 -26.19
C ASP A 467 3.66 -4.81 -25.92
N LYS A 468 2.42 -5.12 -26.30
CA LYS A 468 1.26 -4.26 -26.03
C LYS A 468 0.64 -4.68 -24.70
N ILE A 469 0.45 -3.73 -23.79
CA ILE A 469 -0.21 -3.98 -22.50
C ILE A 469 -1.64 -3.43 -22.51
N VAL A 470 -2.53 -4.13 -21.80
CA VAL A 470 -3.94 -3.76 -21.66
C VAL A 470 -4.08 -2.82 -20.47
N LEU A 471 -4.53 -1.60 -20.75
CA LEU A 471 -4.86 -0.64 -19.71
C LEU A 471 -6.27 -0.89 -19.16
N ASN A 472 -6.46 -0.60 -17.88
CA ASN A 472 -7.80 -0.60 -17.28
C ASN A 472 -8.75 0.34 -18.05
N ASN A 473 -10.00 -0.09 -18.22
CA ASN A 473 -11.02 0.71 -18.87
C ASN A 473 -11.94 1.40 -17.85
N HIS A 474 -11.68 2.67 -17.59
CA HIS A 474 -12.49 3.53 -16.70
C HIS A 474 -13.32 4.56 -17.47
N ARG A 475 -13.48 4.43 -18.80
CA ARG A 475 -14.17 5.45 -19.62
C ARG A 475 -15.62 5.69 -19.23
N SER A 476 -16.25 4.73 -18.57
CA SER A 476 -17.65 4.81 -18.12
C SER A 476 -17.77 5.18 -16.63
N LEU A 477 -16.69 5.64 -16.00
CA LEU A 477 -16.70 6.06 -14.61
C LEU A 477 -17.26 7.48 -14.52
N ASN A 478 -18.32 7.66 -13.73
CA ASN A 478 -19.03 8.93 -13.59
C ASN A 478 -18.31 9.92 -12.63
N GLY A 479 -16.99 10.03 -12.75
CA GLY A 479 -16.15 10.87 -11.89
C GLY A 479 -16.01 10.36 -10.45
N TRP A 480 -15.40 11.19 -9.60
CA TRP A 480 -15.19 10.95 -8.17
C TRP A 480 -15.30 12.27 -7.40
N LYS A 481 -15.46 12.21 -6.08
CA LYS A 481 -15.45 13.41 -5.24
C LYS A 481 -14.05 14.04 -5.23
N GLY A 482 -13.95 15.27 -5.69
CA GLY A 482 -12.71 16.04 -5.71
C GLY A 482 -12.99 17.55 -5.74
N ASN A 483 -11.94 18.35 -5.56
CA ASN A 483 -12.04 19.82 -5.52
C ASN A 483 -12.40 20.45 -6.88
N TYR A 484 -12.33 19.67 -7.97
CA TYR A 484 -12.53 20.12 -9.34
C TYR A 484 -13.42 19.11 -10.08
N SER A 485 -14.21 19.57 -11.05
CA SER A 485 -15.07 18.70 -11.85
C SER A 485 -14.36 18.19 -13.12
N GLU A 486 -15.02 17.30 -13.84
CA GLU A 486 -14.60 16.85 -15.18
C GLU A 486 -14.33 18.05 -16.11
N ARG A 487 -15.06 19.15 -15.95
CA ARG A 487 -14.95 20.35 -16.79
C ARG A 487 -13.60 21.03 -16.62
N GLU A 488 -13.21 21.31 -15.37
CA GLU A 488 -11.89 21.87 -15.09
C GLU A 488 -10.79 20.89 -15.47
N GLY A 489 -10.96 19.59 -15.23
CA GLY A 489 -10.02 18.55 -15.65
C GLY A 489 -9.79 18.53 -17.17
N TYR A 490 -10.87 18.59 -17.96
CA TYR A 490 -10.82 18.61 -19.42
C TYR A 490 -10.11 19.86 -19.97
N LEU A 491 -10.43 21.03 -19.43
CA LEU A 491 -9.77 22.29 -19.80
C LEU A 491 -8.29 22.31 -19.41
N ASN A 492 -7.93 21.70 -18.28
CA ASN A 492 -6.54 21.57 -17.85
C ASN A 492 -5.75 20.63 -18.78
N GLY A 493 -6.37 19.53 -19.21
CA GLY A 493 -5.79 18.64 -20.22
C GLY A 493 -5.49 19.35 -21.54
N LEU A 494 -6.42 20.18 -22.04
CA LEU A 494 -6.18 21.00 -23.24
C LEU A 494 -5.08 22.05 -23.02
N LEU A 495 -4.99 22.62 -21.82
CA LEU A 495 -3.94 23.56 -21.47
C LEU A 495 -2.56 22.91 -21.49
N LEU A 496 -2.44 21.71 -20.90
CA LEU A 496 -1.19 20.93 -20.86
C LEU A 496 -0.76 20.44 -22.24
N GLY A 497 -1.71 20.15 -23.13
CA GLY A 497 -1.42 19.69 -24.50
C GLY A 497 -0.84 20.80 -25.38
N ASP A 498 -1.68 21.77 -25.76
CA ASP A 498 -1.34 22.80 -26.76
C ASP A 498 -1.57 24.23 -26.24
N GLY A 499 -1.87 24.37 -24.96
CA GLY A 499 -2.18 25.67 -24.36
C GLY A 499 -0.94 26.49 -24.00
N THR A 500 -1.17 27.74 -23.61
CA THR A 500 -0.12 28.66 -23.18
C THR A 500 -0.56 29.42 -21.94
N ILE A 501 0.30 29.47 -20.94
CA ILE A 501 0.08 30.25 -19.72
C ILE A 501 0.72 31.64 -19.92
N LYS A 502 -0.07 32.70 -19.77
CA LYS A 502 0.40 34.09 -19.72
C LYS A 502 0.24 34.65 -18.30
N LYS A 503 0.79 35.85 -18.07
CA LYS A 503 0.75 36.54 -16.77
C LYS A 503 -0.67 36.74 -16.22
N ASP A 504 -1.63 37.05 -17.08
CA ASP A 504 -3.00 37.43 -16.73
C ASP A 504 -4.07 36.39 -17.12
N LYS A 505 -3.72 35.39 -17.93
CA LYS A 505 -4.68 34.44 -18.51
C LYS A 505 -3.99 33.18 -19.03
N VAL A 506 -4.79 32.15 -19.28
CA VAL A 506 -4.38 31.03 -20.12
C VAL A 506 -4.98 31.15 -21.51
N ILE A 507 -4.33 30.54 -22.49
CA ILE A 507 -4.81 30.39 -23.86
C ILE A 507 -4.88 28.91 -24.14
N LEU A 508 -6.08 28.38 -24.42
CA LEU A 508 -6.24 27.06 -25.00
C LEU A 508 -6.10 27.16 -26.51
N SER A 509 -5.41 26.21 -27.13
CA SER A 509 -5.24 26.13 -28.58
C SER A 509 -5.90 24.88 -29.13
N SER A 510 -6.53 24.99 -30.29
CA SER A 510 -7.09 23.86 -31.04
C SER A 510 -6.77 24.02 -32.52
N TRP A 511 -6.26 22.95 -33.13
CA TRP A 511 -5.78 22.98 -34.51
C TRP A 511 -6.71 22.22 -35.46
N GLY A 512 -6.86 22.73 -36.68
CA GLY A 512 -7.62 22.11 -37.76
C GLY A 512 -9.12 22.38 -37.76
N ASP A 513 -9.75 22.06 -38.89
CA ASP A 513 -11.17 22.32 -39.19
C ASP A 513 -12.02 21.04 -39.34
N GLY A 514 -11.42 19.88 -39.04
CA GLY A 514 -12.10 18.59 -39.10
C GLY A 514 -13.19 18.43 -38.03
N LYS A 515 -14.07 17.43 -38.21
CA LYS A 515 -15.17 17.14 -37.28
C LYS A 515 -14.70 16.95 -35.83
N GLY A 516 -13.57 16.26 -35.62
CA GLY A 516 -12.99 16.05 -34.29
C GLY A 516 -12.52 17.35 -33.62
N SER A 517 -11.75 18.18 -34.32
CA SER A 517 -11.29 19.47 -33.79
C SER A 517 -12.46 20.41 -33.47
N LYS A 518 -13.52 20.40 -34.29
CA LYS A 518 -14.75 21.14 -34.01
C LYS A 518 -15.45 20.63 -32.74
N ALA A 519 -15.57 19.31 -32.57
CA ALA A 519 -16.18 18.71 -31.38
C ALA A 519 -15.42 19.05 -30.08
N VAL A 520 -14.08 18.97 -30.11
CA VAL A 520 -13.22 19.38 -28.97
C VAL A 520 -13.46 20.85 -28.63
N ARG A 521 -13.49 21.73 -29.64
CA ARG A 521 -13.77 23.16 -29.41
C ARG A 521 -15.14 23.39 -28.82
N SER A 522 -16.18 22.75 -29.35
CA SER A 522 -17.54 22.88 -28.84
C SER A 522 -17.66 22.43 -27.38
N LEU A 523 -17.08 21.28 -27.03
CA LEU A 523 -17.10 20.76 -25.66
C LEU A 523 -16.30 21.66 -24.69
N ALA A 524 -15.10 22.06 -25.10
CA ALA A 524 -14.26 22.97 -24.32
C ALA A 524 -14.94 24.32 -24.09
N PHE A 525 -15.63 24.85 -25.11
CA PHE A 525 -16.38 26.10 -24.98
C PHE A 525 -17.53 25.95 -23.97
N ALA A 526 -18.34 24.89 -24.10
CA ALA A 526 -19.44 24.62 -23.17
C ALA A 526 -18.95 24.47 -21.72
N TYR A 527 -17.79 23.88 -21.49
CA TYR A 527 -17.18 23.82 -20.16
C TYR A 527 -16.63 25.17 -19.68
N ALA A 528 -16.03 25.94 -20.59
CA ALA A 528 -15.49 27.26 -20.27
C ALA A 528 -16.58 28.29 -19.90
N GLU A 529 -17.76 28.23 -20.53
CA GLU A 529 -18.91 29.08 -20.21
C GLU A 529 -19.43 28.89 -18.77
N THR A 530 -19.17 27.73 -18.17
CA THR A 530 -19.61 27.45 -16.79
C THR A 530 -18.69 28.05 -15.74
N LEU A 531 -17.56 28.63 -16.14
CA LEU A 531 -16.59 29.26 -15.25
C LEU A 531 -16.72 30.79 -15.29
N PRO A 532 -16.35 31.51 -14.20
CA PRO A 532 -16.35 32.98 -14.20
C PRO A 532 -15.56 33.57 -15.37
N HIS A 533 -16.24 34.37 -16.18
CA HIS A 533 -15.69 35.02 -17.38
C HIS A 533 -16.15 36.48 -17.47
N ARG A 534 -15.43 37.26 -18.28
CA ARG A 534 -15.82 38.65 -18.56
C ARG A 534 -17.06 38.66 -19.46
N SER A 535 -17.87 39.70 -19.37
CA SER A 535 -19.08 39.88 -20.17
C SER A 535 -18.84 39.87 -21.69
N ASN A 536 -17.60 40.14 -22.14
CA ASN A 536 -17.19 40.12 -23.53
C ASN A 536 -16.47 38.83 -23.96
N PHE A 537 -16.70 37.71 -23.25
CA PHE A 537 -16.09 36.43 -23.58
C PHE A 537 -16.75 35.81 -24.83
N ASN A 538 -16.01 35.79 -25.94
CA ASN A 538 -16.49 35.32 -27.26
C ASN A 538 -15.98 33.91 -27.63
N GLY A 539 -15.41 33.15 -26.69
CA GLY A 539 -14.93 31.80 -26.92
C GLY A 539 -13.72 31.69 -27.86
N TRP A 540 -13.85 30.82 -28.88
CA TRP A 540 -12.77 30.46 -29.80
C TRP A 540 -12.59 31.50 -30.92
N MET A 541 -11.40 32.07 -31.04
CA MET A 541 -11.01 32.97 -32.12
C MET A 541 -10.04 32.30 -33.09
N ARG A 542 -10.32 32.38 -34.39
CA ARG A 542 -9.41 31.87 -35.43
C ARG A 542 -8.19 32.78 -35.55
N VAL A 543 -7.00 32.19 -35.56
CA VAL A 543 -5.75 32.93 -35.80
C VAL A 543 -5.55 33.09 -37.31
N LYS A 544 -5.44 34.34 -37.79
CA LYS A 544 -5.25 34.64 -39.22
C LYS A 544 -3.97 33.97 -39.74
N GLY A 545 -4.07 33.31 -40.90
CA GLY A 545 -2.94 32.62 -41.54
C GLY A 545 -2.55 31.28 -40.92
N ARG A 546 -3.28 30.80 -39.90
CA ARG A 546 -3.04 29.49 -39.26
C ARG A 546 -4.34 28.71 -39.20
N LYS A 547 -4.24 27.38 -39.24
CA LYS A 547 -5.38 26.49 -38.92
C LYS A 547 -5.53 26.33 -37.40
N GLU A 548 -5.46 27.45 -36.67
CA GLU A 548 -5.44 27.49 -35.21
C GLU A 548 -6.62 28.30 -34.70
N TYR A 549 -7.22 27.84 -33.61
CA TYR A 549 -8.23 28.54 -32.85
C TYR A 549 -7.75 28.69 -31.41
N ARG A 550 -7.98 29.86 -30.82
CA ARG A 550 -7.55 30.19 -29.46
C ARG A 550 -8.72 30.62 -28.59
N MET A 551 -8.76 30.14 -27.36
CA MET A 551 -9.72 30.57 -26.34
C MET A 551 -8.96 31.10 -25.13
N SER A 552 -9.20 32.38 -24.78
CA SER A 552 -8.51 33.06 -23.68
C SER A 552 -9.33 33.01 -22.40
N MET A 553 -8.77 32.48 -21.31
CA MET A 553 -9.48 32.31 -20.04
C MET A 553 -8.69 32.93 -18.87
N GLY A 554 -9.24 34.01 -18.29
CA GLY A 554 -8.61 34.70 -17.16
C GLY A 554 -8.80 33.96 -15.82
N TYR A 555 -10.02 33.51 -15.52
CA TYR A 555 -10.30 32.80 -14.26
C TYR A 555 -9.57 31.47 -14.15
N PHE A 556 -9.50 30.71 -15.25
CA PHE A 556 -8.84 29.40 -15.27
C PHE A 556 -7.33 29.48 -14.94
N LYS A 557 -6.71 30.67 -15.08
CA LYS A 557 -5.32 30.90 -14.63
C LYS A 557 -5.15 30.79 -13.11
N LYS A 558 -6.21 31.00 -12.33
CA LYS A 558 -6.18 30.79 -10.87
C LYS A 558 -6.16 29.31 -10.52
N LEU A 559 -6.75 28.47 -11.38
CA LEU A 559 -6.83 27.01 -11.21
C LEU A 559 -5.59 26.28 -11.75
N ALA A 560 -4.98 26.80 -12.82
CA ALA A 560 -3.72 26.32 -13.41
C ALA A 560 -2.50 27.03 -12.82
#